data_AF-A0A9P0ZMG9-F1
#
_entry.id   AF-A0A9P0ZMG9-F1
#
_cell.length_a   1.000
_cell.length_b   1.000
_cell.length_c   1.000
_cell.angle_alpha   90.00
_cell.angle_beta   90.00
_cell.angle_gamma   90.00
#
_symmetry.space_group_name_H-M   'P 1'
#
loop_
_entity.id
_entity.type
_entity.pdbx_description
1 polymer ?
#
loop_
_entity_poly.entity_id
_entity_poly.type
_entity_poly.pdbx_seq_one_letter_code
_entity_poly.pdbx_strand_id
1 'polypeptide(L)'
;MTEDDWRWHMYDTVKGSDWLGDQDAIQYMCREAPKVVIELENYGLPFSRTEDGKIYQRAFGGQSLNFGKGGQAYHCACAADRTGHALLHTLYGQAMKHNTQFFVEYFALDLLMNNDGSCQGVIALNME
;
A
#
# COMPACT_ATOMS: atom_id res chain seq x y z
N MET A 1 -4.54 0.87 22.19
CA MET A 1 -3.86 1.39 20.99
C MET A 1 -2.92 2.49 21.41
N THR A 2 -1.75 2.52 20.81
CA THR A 2 -0.77 3.61 20.97
C THR A 2 -1.27 4.82 20.20
N GLU A 3 -1.09 6.02 20.75
CA GLU A 3 -1.32 7.26 20.01
C GLU A 3 -0.37 7.32 18.81
N ASP A 4 -0.85 7.77 17.65
CA ASP A 4 -0.05 7.87 16.43
C ASP A 4 -0.46 9.08 15.60
N ASP A 5 0.44 9.50 14.72
CA ASP A 5 0.27 10.64 13.82
C ASP A 5 0.91 10.34 12.46
N TRP A 6 0.18 10.57 11.37
CA TRP A 6 0.70 10.34 10.02
C TRP A 6 1.97 11.17 9.73
N ARG A 7 2.17 12.28 10.44
CA ARG A 7 3.38 13.11 10.35
C ARG A 7 4.61 12.42 10.93
N TRP A 8 4.44 11.52 11.89
CA TRP A 8 5.54 10.70 12.43
C TRP A 8 5.92 9.61 11.42
N HIS A 9 4.93 8.97 10.80
CA HIS A 9 5.15 8.06 9.68
C HIS A 9 5.90 8.78 8.52
N MET A 10 5.47 9.98 8.15
CA MET A 10 6.18 10.80 7.14
C MET A 10 7.64 11.05 7.53
N TYR A 11 7.91 11.43 8.78
CA TYR A 11 9.27 11.65 9.26
C TYR A 11 10.13 10.39 9.14
N ASP A 12 9.60 9.24 9.56
CA ASP A 12 10.31 7.97 9.45
C ASP A 12 10.57 7.58 7.99
N THR A 13 9.61 7.82 7.10
CA THR A 13 9.78 7.56 5.66
C THR A 13 10.82 8.49 5.03
N VAL A 14 10.80 9.79 5.33
CA VAL A 14 11.79 10.75 4.82
C VAL A 14 13.20 10.38 5.32
N LYS A 15 13.34 10.12 6.62
CA LYS A 15 14.60 9.67 7.21
C LYS A 15 15.05 8.33 6.61
N GLY A 16 14.14 7.38 6.47
CA GLY A 16 14.42 6.05 5.93
C GLY A 16 14.81 6.06 4.46
N SER A 17 14.33 7.05 3.69
CA SER A 17 14.75 7.30 2.31
C SER A 17 16.15 7.95 2.19
N ASP A 18 16.82 8.20 3.31
CA ASP A 18 18.08 8.94 3.39
C ASP A 18 18.01 10.30 2.68
N TRP A 19 16.87 10.98 2.86
CA TRP A 19 16.53 12.28 2.24
C TRP A 19 16.52 12.31 0.71
N LEU A 20 16.60 11.16 0.04
CA LEU A 20 16.49 11.05 -1.41
C LEU A 20 15.03 10.98 -1.89
N GLY A 21 14.09 10.70 -0.99
CA GLY A 21 12.68 10.58 -1.32
C GLY A 21 11.99 11.94 -1.51
N ASP A 22 11.17 12.03 -2.56
CA ASP A 22 10.33 13.20 -2.85
C ASP A 22 9.29 13.39 -1.73
N GLN A 23 9.44 14.47 -0.96
CA GLN A 23 8.70 14.63 0.29
C GLN A 23 7.22 14.96 0.08
N ASP A 24 6.84 15.50 -1.07
CA ASP A 24 5.45 15.73 -1.47
C ASP A 24 4.72 14.40 -1.73
N ALA A 25 5.38 13.46 -2.43
CA ALA A 25 4.87 12.10 -2.62
C ALA A 25 4.78 11.34 -1.28
N ILE A 26 5.80 11.45 -0.42
CA ILE A 26 5.78 10.84 0.91
C ILE A 26 4.67 11.42 1.77
N GLN A 27 4.49 12.74 1.77
CA GLN A 27 3.41 13.41 2.50
C GLN A 27 2.05 12.88 2.07
N TYR A 28 1.81 12.78 0.75
CA TYR A 28 0.56 12.24 0.22
C TYR A 28 0.34 10.80 0.69
N MET A 29 1.35 9.94 0.53
CA MET A 29 1.28 8.53 0.93
C MET A 29 0.95 8.37 2.42
N CYS A 30 1.70 9.02 3.31
CA CYS A 30 1.52 8.86 4.75
C CYS A 30 0.18 9.44 5.23
N ARG A 31 -0.27 10.57 4.66
CA ARG A 31 -1.55 11.19 5.02
C ARG A 31 -2.76 10.37 4.57
N GLU A 32 -2.68 9.74 3.40
CA GLU A 32 -3.78 8.92 2.87
C GLU A 32 -3.81 7.49 3.43
N ALA A 33 -2.69 6.98 3.95
CA ALA A 33 -2.57 5.61 4.45
C ALA A 33 -3.70 5.15 5.40
N PRO A 34 -4.13 5.93 6.41
CA PRO A 34 -5.23 5.50 7.29
C PRO A 34 -6.54 5.27 6.53
N LYS A 35 -6.87 6.13 5.56
CA LYS A 35 -8.09 6.01 4.77
C LYS A 35 -8.04 4.78 3.88
N VAL A 36 -6.92 4.55 3.21
CA VAL A 36 -6.71 3.40 2.31
C VAL A 36 -6.76 2.08 3.09
N VAL A 37 -6.17 2.01 4.28
CA VAL A 37 -6.24 0.80 5.12
C VAL A 37 -7.66 0.51 5.58
N ILE A 38 -8.43 1.54 5.95
CA ILE A 38 -9.85 1.40 6.31
C ILE A 38 -10.68 1.01 5.08
N GLU A 39 -10.40 1.55 3.90
CA GLU A 39 -11.06 1.16 2.65
C GLU A 39 -10.83 -0.33 2.34
N LEU A 40 -9.62 -0.84 2.51
CA LEU A 40 -9.31 -2.26 2.34
C LEU A 40 -10.07 -3.14 3.34
N GLU A 41 -10.20 -2.70 4.59
CA GLU A 41 -11.02 -3.38 5.60
C GLU A 41 -12.50 -3.42 5.20
N ASN A 42 -13.04 -2.30 4.71
CA ASN A 42 -14.40 -2.22 4.15
C ASN A 42 -14.58 -3.08 2.89
N TYR A 43 -13.54 -3.31 2.10
CA TYR A 43 -13.54 -4.27 0.99
C TYR A 43 -13.56 -5.73 1.46
N GLY A 44 -13.39 -5.98 2.75
CA GLY A 44 -13.41 -7.30 3.36
C GLY A 44 -12.02 -7.90 3.56
N LEU A 45 -10.95 -7.10 3.55
CA LEU A 45 -9.62 -7.60 3.89
C LEU A 45 -9.62 -8.11 5.35
N PRO A 46 -9.31 -9.40 5.59
CA PRO A 46 -9.39 -10.01 6.92
C PRO A 46 -8.17 -9.63 7.79
N PHE A 47 -8.05 -8.36 8.15
CA PHE A 47 -7.05 -7.91 9.12
C PHE A 47 -7.21 -8.66 10.44
N SER A 48 -6.07 -8.96 11.09
CA SER A 48 -6.05 -9.41 12.48
C SER A 48 -6.69 -8.36 13.37
N ARG A 49 -7.25 -8.79 14.50
CA ARG A 49 -8.03 -7.92 15.38
C ARG A 49 -7.40 -7.79 16.76
N THR A 50 -7.54 -6.61 17.33
CA THR A 50 -7.33 -6.35 18.77
C THR A 50 -8.51 -6.89 19.58
N GLU A 51 -8.39 -6.92 20.91
CA GLU A 51 -9.48 -7.34 21.80
C GLU A 51 -10.73 -6.45 21.68
N ASP A 52 -10.57 -5.17 21.32
CA ASP A 52 -11.66 -4.23 21.06
C ASP A 52 -12.18 -4.25 19.61
N GLY A 53 -11.77 -5.25 18.81
CA GLY A 53 -12.30 -5.48 17.45
C GLY A 53 -11.73 -4.57 16.36
N LYS A 54 -10.74 -3.73 16.69
CA LYS A 54 -10.06 -2.86 15.71
C LYS A 54 -8.96 -3.61 14.98
N ILE A 55 -8.43 -2.99 13.92
CA ILE A 55 -7.31 -3.56 13.16
C ILE A 55 -6.09 -3.67 14.08
N TYR A 56 -5.56 -4.88 14.21
CA TYR A 56 -4.31 -5.13 14.92
C TYR A 56 -3.13 -4.57 14.12
N GLN A 57 -2.22 -3.90 14.85
CA GLN A 57 -1.00 -3.31 14.31
C GLN A 57 0.20 -3.84 15.11
N ARG A 58 1.28 -4.17 14.41
CA ARG A 58 2.54 -4.62 15.01
C ARG A 58 3.64 -3.57 14.86
N ALA A 59 4.70 -3.72 15.65
CA ALA A 59 5.94 -2.98 15.44
C ALA A 59 6.60 -3.42 14.13
N PHE A 60 7.30 -2.49 13.48
CA PHE A 60 8.15 -2.77 12.33
C PHE A 60 9.41 -1.91 12.37
N GLY A 61 10.44 -2.33 11.62
CA GLY A 61 11.74 -1.65 11.61
C GLY A 61 11.62 -0.20 11.12
N GLY A 62 12.35 0.71 11.78
CA GLY A 62 12.44 2.11 11.37
C GLY A 62 11.21 2.97 11.71
N GLN A 63 10.25 2.44 12.48
CA GLN A 63 9.01 3.15 12.85
C GLN A 63 9.09 3.70 14.28
N SER A 64 8.81 4.98 14.44
CA SER A 64 8.98 5.70 15.70
C SER A 64 7.84 6.67 16.00
N LEU A 65 7.64 6.95 17.28
CA LEU A 65 6.71 7.97 17.75
C LEU A 65 7.44 9.32 17.90
N ASN A 66 6.68 10.43 17.88
CA ASN A 66 7.18 11.78 18.18
C ASN A 66 8.46 12.16 17.38
N PHE A 67 8.45 11.96 16.06
CA PHE A 67 9.57 12.31 15.17
C PHE A 67 10.92 11.69 15.61
N GLY A 68 10.94 10.39 15.90
CA GLY A 68 12.16 9.68 16.30
C GLY A 68 12.50 9.72 17.79
N LYS A 69 11.71 10.40 18.62
CA LYS A 69 12.03 10.65 20.03
C LYS A 69 11.15 9.86 21.01
N GLY A 70 10.05 9.29 20.54
CA GLY A 70 9.03 8.64 21.38
C GLY A 70 9.15 7.12 21.47
N GLY A 71 10.24 6.52 20.99
CA GLY A 71 10.42 5.07 20.97
C GLY A 71 9.68 4.40 19.81
N GLN A 72 9.48 3.09 19.91
CA GLN A 72 8.93 2.23 18.85
C GLN A 72 7.44 2.52 18.59
N ALA A 73 7.09 2.73 17.32
CA ALA A 73 5.69 2.81 16.88
C ALA A 73 5.10 1.43 16.54
N TYR A 74 3.77 1.34 16.55
CA TYR A 74 3.00 0.14 16.25
C TYR A 74 1.92 0.47 15.21
N HIS A 75 2.33 0.73 13.96
CA HIS A 75 1.40 1.14 12.91
C HIS A 75 1.43 0.25 11.65
N CYS A 76 2.09 -0.90 11.71
CA CYS A 76 2.03 -1.91 10.66
C CYS A 76 0.77 -2.79 10.83
N ALA A 77 -0.33 -2.41 10.17
CA ALA A 77 -1.54 -3.24 10.09
C ALA A 77 -1.26 -4.57 9.38
N CYS A 78 -1.78 -5.69 9.89
CA CYS A 78 -1.50 -6.99 9.30
C CYS A 78 -2.65 -8.00 9.37
N ALA A 79 -2.63 -8.98 8.48
CA ALA A 79 -3.44 -10.19 8.53
C ALA A 79 -2.50 -11.35 8.84
N ALA A 80 -2.27 -11.60 10.14
CA ALA A 80 -1.20 -12.44 10.65
C ALA A 80 0.14 -12.10 9.97
N ASP A 81 0.77 -13.08 9.32
CA ASP A 81 1.98 -12.97 8.51
C ASP A 81 1.70 -13.12 7.00
N ARG A 82 0.42 -13.05 6.58
CA ARG A 82 -0.05 -13.28 5.21
C ARG A 82 -0.80 -12.07 4.62
N THR A 83 -0.46 -10.86 5.06
CA THR A 83 -1.11 -9.62 4.60
C THR A 83 -1.12 -9.48 3.08
N GLY A 84 -0.02 -9.83 2.40
CA GLY A 84 0.05 -9.77 0.93
C GLY A 84 -0.94 -10.71 0.22
N HIS A 85 -1.08 -11.93 0.73
CA HIS A 85 -2.06 -12.90 0.22
C HIS A 85 -3.49 -12.38 0.42
N ALA A 86 -3.83 -11.94 1.64
CA ALA A 86 -5.13 -11.39 1.95
C ALA A 86 -5.46 -10.18 1.06
N LEU A 87 -4.51 -9.25 0.92
CA LEU A 87 -4.65 -8.04 0.11
C LEU A 87 -4.93 -8.36 -1.37
N LEU A 88 -4.14 -9.25 -1.98
CA LEU A 88 -4.27 -9.59 -3.39
C LEU A 88 -5.61 -10.27 -3.68
N HIS A 89 -6.02 -11.22 -2.84
CA HIS A 89 -7.32 -11.89 -3.02
C HIS A 89 -8.50 -10.93 -2.82
N THR A 90 -8.45 -10.03 -1.84
CA THR A 90 -9.48 -9.02 -1.63
C THR A 90 -9.60 -8.09 -2.86
N LEU A 91 -8.49 -7.57 -3.36
CA LEU A 91 -8.51 -6.65 -4.51
C LEU A 91 -8.92 -7.34 -5.81
N TYR A 92 -8.46 -8.57 -6.07
CA TYR A 92 -8.91 -9.35 -7.21
C TYR A 92 -10.43 -9.58 -7.15
N GLY A 93 -10.95 -9.96 -5.99
CA GLY A 93 -12.39 -10.10 -5.76
C GLY A 93 -13.18 -8.80 -5.97
N GLN A 94 -12.63 -7.64 -5.57
CA GLN A 94 -13.25 -6.34 -5.84
C GLN A 94 -13.23 -6.01 -7.34
N ALA A 95 -12.11 -6.21 -8.03
CA ALA A 95 -12.02 -5.95 -9.46
C ALA A 95 -13.00 -6.80 -10.28
N MET A 96 -13.25 -8.06 -9.88
CA MET A 96 -14.29 -8.89 -10.50
C MET A 96 -15.70 -8.30 -10.36
N LYS A 97 -16.01 -7.56 -9.29
CA LYS A 97 -17.30 -6.87 -9.13
C LYS A 97 -17.46 -5.67 -10.05
N HIS A 98 -16.36 -5.12 -10.56
CA HIS A 98 -16.34 -3.93 -11.42
C HIS A 98 -16.26 -4.27 -12.93
N ASN A 99 -16.44 -5.53 -13.32
CA ASN A 99 -16.33 -5.99 -14.72
C ASN A 99 -14.98 -5.63 -15.38
N THR A 100 -13.90 -5.58 -14.59
CA THR A 100 -12.55 -5.38 -15.11
C THR A 100 -12.21 -6.52 -16.08
N GLN A 101 -11.78 -6.18 -17.29
CA GLN A 101 -11.31 -7.16 -18.27
C GLN A 101 -9.87 -7.56 -17.96
N PHE A 102 -9.67 -8.84 -17.65
CA PHE A 102 -8.35 -9.40 -17.42
C PHE A 102 -7.88 -10.16 -18.65
N PHE A 103 -6.75 -9.75 -19.21
CA PHE A 103 -5.99 -10.51 -20.19
C PHE A 103 -4.97 -11.35 -19.42
N VAL A 104 -5.44 -12.51 -18.91
CA VAL A 104 -4.64 -13.42 -18.10
C VAL A 104 -3.59 -14.10 -18.98
N GLU A 105 -2.38 -14.26 -18.47
CA GLU A 105 -1.25 -14.87 -19.20
C GLU A 105 -0.84 -14.14 -20.49
N TYR A 106 -0.98 -12.81 -20.51
CA TYR A 106 -0.35 -11.95 -21.50
C TYR A 106 0.97 -11.36 -20.98
N PHE A 107 2.05 -11.49 -21.74
CA PHE A 107 3.35 -10.91 -21.42
C PHE A 107 3.56 -9.61 -22.21
N ALA A 108 3.58 -8.46 -21.51
CA ALA A 108 3.86 -7.16 -22.13
C ALA A 108 5.32 -7.10 -22.61
N LEU A 109 5.52 -6.71 -23.87
CA LEU A 109 6.83 -6.69 -24.53
C LEU A 109 7.42 -5.28 -24.59
N ASP A 110 6.64 -4.33 -25.14
CA ASP A 110 7.11 -2.96 -25.38
C ASP A 110 5.98 -1.94 -25.29
N LEU A 111 6.36 -0.68 -25.04
CA LEU A 111 5.47 0.47 -25.13
C LEU A 111 5.26 0.89 -26.59
N LEU A 112 4.03 1.24 -26.93
CA LEU A 112 3.70 1.85 -28.22
C LEU A 112 3.88 3.36 -28.11
N MET A 113 4.98 3.88 -28.64
CA MET A 113 5.30 5.32 -28.59
C MET A 113 4.91 6.01 -29.89
N ASN A 114 4.27 7.18 -29.81
CA ASN A 114 4.05 8.01 -30.99
C ASN A 114 5.28 8.89 -31.31
N ASN A 115 5.26 9.56 -32.46
CA ASN A 115 6.37 10.42 -32.91
C ASN A 115 6.65 11.61 -31.97
N ASP A 116 5.68 12.02 -31.16
CA ASP A 116 5.79 13.12 -30.19
C ASP A 116 6.33 12.65 -28.82
N GLY A 117 6.61 11.35 -28.68
CA GLY A 117 7.16 10.75 -27.45
C GLY A 117 6.11 10.35 -26.39
N SER A 118 4.83 10.34 -26.72
CA SER A 118 3.76 9.89 -25.83
C SER A 118 3.45 8.40 -25.97
N CYS A 119 3.16 7.74 -24.85
CA CYS A 119 2.72 6.34 -24.82
C CYS A 119 1.25 6.22 -25.23
N GLN A 120 0.96 5.31 -26.15
CA GLN A 120 -0.36 5.04 -26.72
C GLN A 120 -0.89 3.63 -26.38
N GLY A 121 -0.12 2.86 -25.61
CA GLY A 121 -0.48 1.50 -25.22
C GLY A 121 0.75 0.60 -25.12
N VAL A 122 0.51 -0.70 -25.18
CA VAL A 122 1.55 -1.73 -25.10
C VAL A 122 1.32 -2.78 -26.18
N ILE A 123 2.40 -3.40 -26.64
CA ILE A 123 2.33 -4.66 -27.38
C ILE A 123 2.58 -5.81 -26.40
N ALA A 124 1.81 -6.89 -26.53
CA ALA A 124 1.87 -8.05 -25.64
C ALA A 124 1.78 -9.36 -26.42
N LEU A 125 2.41 -10.40 -25.87
CA LEU A 125 2.33 -11.77 -26.35
C LEU A 125 1.27 -12.52 -25.54
N ASN A 126 0.28 -13.13 -26.20
CA ASN A 126 -0.57 -14.13 -25.54
C ASN A 126 0.24 -15.42 -25.36
N MET A 127 0.32 -15.94 -24.13
CA MET A 127 1.04 -17.16 -23.82
C MET A 127 0.16 -18.43 -23.82
N GLU A 128 -1.16 -18.28 -24.00
CA GLU A 128 -2.10 -19.39 -24.25
C GLU A 128 -2.01 -19.95 -25.68
#